data_AF-A0AA42QRN8-F1
#
_entry.id   AF-A0AA42QRN8-F1
#
_cell.length_a   1.000
_cell.length_b   1.000
_cell.length_c   1.000
_cell.angle_alpha   90.00
_cell.angle_beta   90.00
_cell.angle_gamma   90.00
#
_symmetry.space_group_name_H-M   'P 1'
#
loop_
_entity.id
_entity.type
_entity.pdbx_description
1 polymer ?
#
loop_
_entity_poly.entity_id
_entity_poly.type
_entity_poly.pdbx_seq_one_letter_code
_entity_poly.pdbx_strand_id
1 'polypeptide(L)'
;MQSFWLIFQLLICLALGFVLARRLPKWLERLAFQILPYFTYILLIAIAIEFSTTLHSIAEPWQILNHAALLAVMTSISAFVCCYILFKLLGYQPSHGKVSMSLVSKSFINISYAFIALALGYGLAELSSSFDYTLHISTWNLLLVFMFLIGLDLAYSPLDRSWLNWQILLVPLGCILGSIIGAFVTAYFVPSIQLKDLIMLSQGYGFYSMTGIVVTELKNAHLGSIALMNDLFREIFAIVFMYIIGWRYPRSAISSAGATAMDVTLPMVKQACGNDFIPHAMVSGFILSVLAPIVVSVLAAL
;
A
#
# COMPACT_ATOMS: atom_id res chain seq x y z
N MET A 1 -2.11 26.27 5.27
CA MET A 1 -3.28 26.36 4.37
C MET A 1 -3.13 25.45 3.14
N GLN A 2 -1.95 25.37 2.52
CA GLN A 2 -1.69 24.49 1.37
C GLN A 2 -1.89 22.99 1.67
N SER A 3 -1.43 22.48 2.81
CA SER A 3 -1.60 21.06 3.17
C SER A 3 -3.08 20.65 3.25
N PHE A 4 -3.94 21.44 3.90
CA PHE A 4 -5.38 21.16 3.95
C PHE A 4 -6.04 21.14 2.56
N TRP A 5 -5.58 21.99 1.65
CA TRP A 5 -6.07 22.02 0.28
C TRP A 5 -5.69 20.75 -0.50
N LEU A 6 -4.45 20.29 -0.37
CA LEU A 6 -3.98 19.04 -0.98
C LEU A 6 -4.77 17.83 -0.45
N ILE A 7 -4.98 17.77 0.86
CA ILE A 7 -5.78 16.71 1.49
C ILE A 7 -7.22 16.75 0.99
N PHE A 8 -7.82 17.94 0.91
CA PHE A 8 -9.17 18.10 0.37
C PHE A 8 -9.26 17.62 -1.08
N GLN A 9 -8.31 17.98 -1.95
CA GLN A 9 -8.26 17.53 -3.34
C GLN A 9 -8.18 16.00 -3.44
N LEU A 10 -7.31 15.37 -2.66
CA LEU A 10 -7.14 13.93 -2.68
C LEU A 10 -8.40 13.19 -2.21
N LEU A 11 -9.02 13.65 -1.12
CA LEU A 11 -10.24 13.04 -0.59
C LEU A 11 -11.47 13.31 -1.44
N ILE A 12 -11.60 14.50 -2.03
CA ILE A 12 -12.73 14.80 -2.93
C ILE A 12 -12.62 13.98 -4.22
N CYS A 13 -11.44 13.76 -4.79
CA CYS A 13 -11.27 12.91 -5.98
C CYS A 13 -11.70 11.47 -5.69
N LEU A 14 -11.27 10.90 -4.56
CA LEU A 14 -11.70 9.57 -4.11
C LEU A 14 -13.23 9.50 -3.90
N ALA A 15 -13.79 10.47 -3.18
CA ALA A 15 -15.22 10.53 -2.90
C ALA A 15 -16.06 10.73 -4.18
N LEU A 16 -15.61 11.57 -5.11
CA LEU A 16 -16.26 11.79 -6.40
C LEU A 16 -16.23 10.51 -7.23
N GLY A 17 -15.11 9.79 -7.28
CA GLY A 17 -15.03 8.48 -7.93
C GLY A 17 -16.08 7.53 -7.36
N PHE A 18 -16.12 7.40 -6.04
CA PHE A 18 -17.06 6.52 -5.36
C PHE A 18 -18.54 6.88 -5.60
N VAL A 19 -18.90 8.16 -5.51
CA VAL A 19 -20.29 8.62 -5.68
C VAL A 19 -20.73 8.59 -7.15
N LEU A 20 -19.84 8.91 -8.08
CA LEU A 20 -20.15 8.96 -9.52
C LEU A 20 -20.16 7.58 -10.17
N ALA A 21 -19.55 6.56 -9.55
CA ALA A 21 -19.48 5.20 -10.07
C ALA A 21 -20.80 4.70 -10.67
N ARG A 22 -21.91 4.87 -9.94
CA ARG A 22 -23.26 4.40 -10.38
C ARG A 22 -23.97 5.32 -11.38
N ARG A 23 -23.40 6.49 -11.66
CA ARG A 23 -23.96 7.52 -12.57
C ARG A 23 -23.23 7.57 -13.90
N LEU A 24 -22.08 6.92 -14.03
CA LEU A 24 -21.27 6.92 -15.24
C LEU A 24 -21.85 5.99 -16.31
N PRO A 25 -21.66 6.30 -17.60
CA PRO A 25 -22.04 5.40 -18.68
C PRO A 25 -21.17 4.14 -18.64
N LYS A 26 -21.78 2.97 -18.88
CA LYS A 26 -21.13 1.65 -18.79
C LYS A 26 -19.82 1.51 -19.58
N TRP A 27 -19.69 2.23 -20.71
CA TRP A 27 -18.46 2.22 -21.50
C TRP A 27 -17.28 2.89 -20.76
N LEU A 28 -17.54 4.02 -20.09
CA LEU A 28 -16.51 4.76 -19.35
C LEU A 28 -16.09 4.00 -18.09
N GLU A 29 -17.03 3.33 -17.43
CA GLU A 29 -16.75 2.43 -16.30
C GLU A 29 -15.82 1.28 -16.71
N ARG A 30 -16.14 0.57 -17.81
CA ARG A 30 -15.29 -0.53 -18.32
C ARG A 30 -13.90 -0.04 -18.68
N LEU A 31 -13.81 1.14 -19.32
CA LEU A 31 -12.54 1.76 -19.66
C LEU A 31 -11.73 2.07 -18.39
N ALA A 32 -12.37 2.65 -17.36
CA ALA A 32 -11.72 2.96 -16.09
C ALA A 32 -11.10 1.71 -15.44
N PHE A 33 -11.84 0.60 -15.37
CA PHE A 33 -11.32 -0.65 -14.81
C PHE A 33 -10.24 -1.31 -15.66
N GLN A 34 -10.32 -1.20 -16.98
CA GLN A 34 -9.26 -1.69 -17.86
C GLN A 34 -7.97 -0.89 -17.71
N ILE A 35 -8.08 0.44 -17.53
CA ILE A 35 -6.92 1.33 -17.41
C ILE A 35 -6.29 1.27 -16.02
N LEU A 36 -7.07 1.05 -14.96
CA LEU A 36 -6.60 1.16 -13.56
C LEU A 36 -5.30 0.39 -13.27
N PRO A 37 -5.14 -0.90 -13.64
CA PRO A 37 -3.88 -1.62 -13.41
C PRO A 37 -2.69 -1.01 -14.17
N TYR A 38 -2.91 -0.53 -15.40
CA TYR A 38 -1.87 0.12 -16.19
C TYR A 38 -1.52 1.51 -15.67
N PHE A 39 -2.52 2.21 -15.12
CA PHE A 39 -2.34 3.54 -14.53
C PHE A 39 -1.40 3.49 -13.33
N THR A 40 -1.46 2.43 -12.51
CA THR A 40 -0.50 2.17 -11.44
C THR A 40 0.94 2.14 -11.96
N TYR A 41 1.21 1.47 -13.09
CA TYR A 41 2.56 1.44 -13.68
C TYR A 41 2.99 2.79 -14.26
N ILE A 42 2.08 3.53 -14.90
CA ILE A 42 2.35 4.89 -15.36
C ILE A 42 2.76 5.78 -14.18
N LEU A 43 2.05 5.65 -13.07
CA LEU A 43 2.29 6.42 -11.86
C LEU A 43 3.62 6.01 -11.21
N LEU A 44 3.95 4.71 -11.14
CA LEU A 44 5.26 4.24 -10.69
C LEU A 44 6.41 4.77 -11.56
N ILE A 45 6.26 4.78 -12.88
CA ILE A 45 7.25 5.36 -13.80
C ILE A 45 7.42 6.86 -13.51
N ALA A 46 6.32 7.60 -13.34
CA ALA A 46 6.35 9.02 -13.03
C ALA A 46 7.04 9.30 -11.69
N ILE A 47 6.73 8.50 -10.65
CA ILE A 47 7.42 8.62 -9.36
C ILE A 47 8.90 8.32 -9.50
N ALA A 48 9.30 7.29 -10.26
CA ALA A 48 10.70 6.96 -10.46
C ALA A 48 11.49 8.07 -11.19
N ILE A 49 10.84 8.77 -12.13
CA ILE A 49 11.44 9.94 -12.80
C ILE A 49 11.67 11.07 -11.79
N GLU A 50 10.66 11.40 -10.99
CA GLU A 50 10.80 12.40 -9.93
C GLU A 50 11.86 11.99 -8.90
N PHE A 51 11.84 10.72 -8.49
CA PHE A 51 12.77 10.15 -7.53
C PHE A 51 14.23 10.19 -8.02
N SER A 52 14.49 9.92 -9.31
CA SER A 52 15.83 10.03 -9.92
C SER A 52 16.45 11.41 -9.66
N THR A 53 15.69 12.49 -9.90
CA THR A 53 16.19 13.85 -9.66
C THR A 53 16.52 14.11 -8.19
N THR A 54 15.76 13.52 -7.27
CA THR A 54 15.99 13.64 -5.82
C THR A 54 17.18 12.81 -5.34
N LEU A 55 17.41 11.65 -5.96
CA LEU A 55 18.52 10.73 -5.69
C LEU A 55 19.88 11.41 -5.88
N HIS A 56 20.02 12.24 -6.90
CA HIS A 56 21.25 13.03 -7.15
C HIS A 56 21.52 14.09 -6.09
N SER A 57 20.50 14.52 -5.35
CA SER A 57 20.62 15.54 -4.30
C SER A 57 20.95 14.97 -2.91
N ILE A 58 20.87 13.64 -2.73
CA ILE A 58 20.97 12.96 -1.43
C ILE A 58 22.35 12.32 -1.31
N ALA A 59 23.07 12.66 -0.23
CA ALA A 59 24.44 12.19 -0.01
C ALA A 59 24.55 10.67 0.19
N GLU A 60 23.54 10.03 0.82
CA GLU A 60 23.55 8.59 1.11
C GLU A 60 22.20 7.91 0.75
N PRO A 61 21.94 7.62 -0.53
CA PRO A 61 20.68 7.02 -0.97
C PRO A 61 20.39 5.64 -0.38
N TRP A 62 21.45 4.91 0.00
CA TRP A 62 21.32 3.59 0.63
C TRP A 62 20.57 3.64 1.98
N GLN A 63 20.60 4.78 2.68
CA GLN A 63 19.87 4.96 3.93
C GLN A 63 18.35 4.88 3.73
N ILE A 64 17.83 5.40 2.61
CA ILE A 64 16.40 5.32 2.26
C ILE A 64 15.95 3.86 2.22
N LEU A 65 16.73 3.02 1.51
CA LEU A 65 16.42 1.61 1.36
C LEU A 65 16.47 0.87 2.70
N ASN A 66 17.48 1.14 3.53
CA ASN A 66 17.62 0.51 4.85
C ASN A 66 16.48 0.91 5.80
N HIS A 67 16.15 2.21 5.87
CA HIS A 67 15.06 2.70 6.71
C HIS A 67 13.71 2.15 6.26
N ALA A 68 13.45 2.14 4.95
CA ALA A 68 12.25 1.55 4.37
C ALA A 68 12.15 0.04 4.62
N ALA A 69 13.23 -0.72 4.40
CA ALA A 69 13.24 -2.16 4.62
C ALA A 69 13.01 -2.51 6.09
N LEU A 70 13.67 -1.80 7.01
CA LEU A 70 13.49 -2.01 8.43
C LEU A 70 12.06 -1.67 8.88
N LEU A 71 11.51 -0.54 8.44
CA LEU A 71 10.13 -0.18 8.73
C LEU A 71 9.15 -1.21 8.16
N ALA A 72 9.37 -1.70 6.95
CA ALA A 72 8.52 -2.69 6.30
C ALA A 72 8.53 -4.03 7.07
N VAL A 73 9.71 -4.49 7.49
CA VAL A 73 9.86 -5.70 8.32
C VAL A 73 9.13 -5.53 9.64
N MET A 74 9.38 -4.43 10.36
CA MET A 74 8.81 -4.21 11.69
C MET A 74 7.29 -4.06 11.62
N THR A 75 6.77 -3.28 10.67
CA THR A 75 5.32 -3.12 10.48
C THR A 75 4.65 -4.42 10.07
N SER A 76 5.25 -5.21 9.19
CA SER A 76 4.71 -6.52 8.77
C SER A 76 4.67 -7.52 9.93
N ILE A 77 5.78 -7.66 10.66
CA ILE A 77 5.88 -8.59 11.80
C ILE A 77 4.91 -8.15 12.90
N SER A 78 4.91 -6.87 13.27
CA SER A 78 4.02 -6.37 14.32
C SER A 78 2.55 -6.45 13.92
N ALA A 79 2.18 -6.20 12.67
CA ALA A 79 0.81 -6.42 12.16
C ALA A 79 0.38 -7.89 12.25
N PHE A 80 1.28 -8.81 11.90
CA PHE A 80 1.03 -10.24 12.03
C PHE A 80 0.85 -10.65 13.50
N VAL A 81 1.80 -10.28 14.36
CA VAL A 81 1.84 -10.66 15.77
C VAL A 81 0.68 -10.04 16.54
N CYS A 82 0.35 -8.76 16.31
CA CYS A 82 -0.77 -8.09 16.95
C CYS A 82 -2.09 -8.78 16.60
N CYS A 83 -2.32 -9.05 15.32
CA CYS A 83 -3.50 -9.78 14.86
C CYS A 83 -3.55 -11.20 15.46
N TYR A 84 -2.43 -11.93 15.47
CA TYR A 84 -2.35 -13.24 16.12
C TYR A 84 -2.73 -13.20 17.59
N ILE A 85 -2.21 -12.24 18.35
CA ILE A 85 -2.53 -12.07 19.78
C ILE A 85 -4.03 -11.78 19.95
N LEU A 86 -4.61 -10.86 19.17
CA LEU A 86 -6.04 -10.53 19.23
C LEU A 86 -6.91 -11.78 19.03
N PHE A 87 -6.64 -12.59 18.01
CA PHE A 87 -7.42 -13.80 17.75
C PHE A 87 -7.17 -14.92 18.77
N LYS A 88 -5.93 -15.04 19.27
CA LYS A 88 -5.61 -16.01 20.32
C LYS A 88 -6.32 -15.69 21.63
N LEU A 89 -6.37 -14.41 22.02
CA LEU A 89 -7.07 -13.95 23.23
C LEU A 89 -8.58 -14.22 23.17
N LEU A 90 -9.16 -14.22 21.97
CA LEU A 90 -10.56 -14.54 21.73
C LEU A 90 -10.83 -16.05 21.55
N GLY A 91 -9.82 -16.91 21.75
CA GLY A 91 -9.96 -18.36 21.71
C GLY A 91 -10.07 -18.97 20.31
N TYR A 92 -9.72 -18.24 19.25
CA TYR A 92 -9.73 -18.81 17.90
C TYR A 92 -8.59 -19.82 17.74
N GLN A 93 -8.95 -21.01 17.26
CA GLN A 93 -7.97 -22.03 16.94
C GLN A 93 -7.33 -21.75 15.57
N PRO A 94 -6.07 -22.17 15.37
CA PRO A 94 -5.43 -21.92 14.10
C PRO A 94 -5.92 -22.93 13.06
N SER A 95 -5.92 -22.50 11.80
CA SER A 95 -6.45 -23.29 10.69
C SER A 95 -5.47 -24.40 10.27
N HIS A 96 -5.97 -25.33 9.46
CA HIS A 96 -5.15 -26.32 8.77
C HIS A 96 -5.35 -26.16 7.27
N GLY A 97 -4.25 -26.17 6.52
CA GLY A 97 -4.26 -26.02 5.07
C GLY A 97 -2.94 -26.51 4.49
N LYS A 98 -2.91 -26.70 3.16
CA LYS A 98 -1.69 -27.02 2.41
C LYS A 98 -1.45 -25.92 1.39
N VAL A 99 -0.19 -25.51 1.26
CA VAL A 99 0.23 -24.46 0.32
C VAL A 99 0.88 -25.11 -0.90
N SER A 100 0.50 -24.67 -2.11
CA SER A 100 1.12 -25.10 -3.36
C SER A 100 2.34 -24.23 -3.72
N MET A 101 3.51 -24.84 -3.88
CA MET A 101 4.77 -24.14 -4.14
C MET A 101 4.85 -23.47 -5.53
N SER A 102 4.14 -23.99 -6.53
CA SER A 102 4.20 -23.47 -7.92
C SER A 102 3.56 -22.09 -8.10
N LEU A 103 2.67 -21.66 -7.18
CA LEU A 103 2.01 -20.36 -7.27
C LEU A 103 2.74 -19.24 -6.51
N VAL A 104 3.68 -19.59 -5.61
CA VAL A 104 4.60 -18.61 -4.99
C VAL A 104 5.36 -17.84 -6.07
N SER A 105 5.83 -18.55 -7.10
CA SER A 105 6.60 -17.96 -8.21
C SER A 105 5.78 -16.93 -9.00
N LYS A 106 4.48 -17.19 -9.26
CA LYS A 106 3.60 -16.24 -9.97
C LYS A 106 3.41 -14.94 -9.19
N SER A 107 3.32 -15.02 -7.87
CA SER A 107 3.16 -13.86 -7.00
C SER A 107 4.40 -12.94 -7.02
N PHE A 108 5.60 -13.52 -7.01
CA PHE A 108 6.84 -12.74 -7.16
C PHE A 108 6.99 -12.11 -8.56
N ILE A 109 6.47 -12.76 -9.61
CA ILE A 109 6.43 -12.17 -10.96
C ILE A 109 5.51 -10.93 -10.99
N ASN A 110 4.36 -10.96 -10.31
CA ASN A 110 3.48 -9.79 -10.30
C ASN A 110 4.15 -8.57 -9.64
N ILE A 111 4.86 -8.78 -8.53
CA ILE A 111 5.63 -7.71 -7.88
C ILE A 111 6.79 -7.23 -8.75
N SER A 112 7.43 -8.14 -9.51
CA SER A 112 8.58 -7.74 -10.35
C SER A 112 8.19 -6.70 -11.39
N TYR A 113 6.93 -6.67 -11.86
CA TYR A 113 6.44 -5.60 -12.74
C TYR A 113 6.50 -4.21 -12.10
N ALA A 114 6.24 -4.07 -10.80
CA ALA A 114 6.36 -2.80 -10.11
C ALA A 114 7.83 -2.33 -10.07
N PHE A 115 8.76 -3.23 -9.77
CA PHE A 115 10.21 -2.92 -9.83
C PHE A 115 10.69 -2.62 -11.25
N ILE A 116 10.17 -3.32 -12.27
CA ILE A 116 10.47 -3.05 -13.67
C ILE A 116 9.97 -1.66 -14.05
N ALA A 117 8.76 -1.27 -13.65
CA ALA A 117 8.22 0.07 -13.89
C ALA A 117 9.09 1.16 -13.23
N LEU A 118 9.54 0.95 -11.99
CA LEU A 118 10.47 1.85 -11.31
C LEU A 118 11.82 1.95 -12.04
N ALA A 119 12.39 0.81 -12.44
CA ALA A 119 13.66 0.77 -13.17
C ALA A 119 13.57 1.46 -14.55
N LEU A 120 12.45 1.26 -15.26
CA LEU A 120 12.17 1.93 -16.52
C LEU A 120 12.05 3.45 -16.33
N GLY A 121 11.31 3.92 -15.32
CA GLY A 121 11.20 5.35 -15.05
C GLY A 121 12.54 5.99 -14.68
N TYR A 122 13.35 5.33 -13.85
CA TYR A 122 14.70 5.77 -13.53
C TYR A 122 15.59 5.82 -14.79
N GLY A 123 15.57 4.78 -15.62
CA GLY A 123 16.34 4.73 -16.86
C GLY A 123 15.93 5.81 -17.88
N LEU A 124 14.63 6.11 -17.99
CA LEU A 124 14.14 7.20 -18.84
C LEU A 124 14.59 8.57 -18.33
N ALA A 125 14.62 8.78 -17.02
CA ALA A 125 15.11 10.03 -16.43
C ALA A 125 16.60 10.25 -16.72
N GLU A 126 17.43 9.23 -16.51
CA GLU A 126 18.88 9.30 -16.78
C GLU A 126 19.17 9.52 -18.27
N LEU A 127 18.44 8.83 -19.15
CA LEU A 127 18.55 8.99 -20.59
C LEU A 127 18.17 10.42 -21.01
N SER A 128 17.07 10.96 -20.49
CA SER A 128 16.61 12.32 -20.80
C SER A 128 17.60 13.37 -20.30
N SER A 129 18.16 13.16 -19.11
CA SER A 129 19.22 14.01 -18.53
C SER A 129 20.46 14.04 -19.42
N SER A 130 20.85 12.90 -19.98
CA SER A 130 21.96 12.80 -20.94
C SER A 130 21.75 13.61 -22.23
N PHE A 131 20.50 13.95 -22.57
CA PHE A 131 20.14 14.79 -23.72
C PHE A 131 19.78 16.24 -23.33
N ASP A 132 20.08 16.68 -22.10
CA ASP A 132 19.73 18.00 -21.55
C ASP A 132 18.20 18.30 -21.55
N TYR A 133 17.36 17.28 -21.58
CA TYR A 133 15.91 17.42 -21.48
C TYR A 133 15.42 17.05 -20.07
N THR A 134 14.64 17.93 -19.45
CA THR A 134 13.98 17.65 -18.16
C THR A 134 12.54 17.17 -18.38
N LEU A 135 12.27 15.90 -18.03
CA LEU A 135 10.92 15.35 -18.04
C LEU A 135 10.14 15.86 -16.82
N HIS A 136 9.27 16.86 -17.04
CA HIS A 136 8.37 17.36 -16.01
C HIS A 136 7.03 16.63 -16.07
N ILE A 137 6.82 15.70 -15.14
CA ILE A 137 5.54 14.99 -14.96
C ILE A 137 4.96 15.41 -13.62
N SER A 138 3.72 15.89 -13.61
CA SER A 138 3.01 16.22 -12.36
C SER A 138 2.45 14.94 -11.72
N THR A 139 3.23 14.33 -10.84
CA THR A 139 2.84 13.14 -10.06
C THR A 139 1.59 13.39 -9.22
N TRP A 140 1.44 14.58 -8.63
CA TRP A 140 0.23 14.98 -7.90
C TRP A 140 -1.04 14.91 -8.76
N ASN A 141 -1.03 15.47 -9.97
CA ASN A 141 -2.20 15.44 -10.86
C ASN A 141 -2.53 14.01 -11.31
N LEU A 142 -1.52 13.20 -11.60
CA LEU A 142 -1.70 11.78 -11.88
C LEU A 142 -2.32 11.05 -10.68
N LEU A 143 -1.86 11.35 -9.47
CA LEU A 143 -2.44 10.80 -8.25
C LEU A 143 -3.92 11.17 -8.10
N LEU A 144 -4.33 12.41 -8.37
CA LEU A 144 -5.74 12.80 -8.29
C LEU A 144 -6.62 12.00 -9.25
N VAL A 145 -6.15 11.75 -10.48
CA VAL A 145 -6.84 10.86 -11.43
C VAL A 145 -6.87 9.43 -10.90
N PHE A 146 -5.76 8.93 -10.36
CA PHE A 146 -5.68 7.60 -9.79
C PHE A 146 -6.65 7.41 -8.62
N MET A 147 -6.73 8.38 -7.71
CA MET A 147 -7.66 8.36 -6.57
C MET A 147 -9.12 8.37 -7.02
N PHE A 148 -9.45 9.07 -8.10
CA PHE A 148 -10.76 8.98 -8.72
C PHE A 148 -11.05 7.57 -9.26
N LEU A 149 -10.10 6.96 -9.98
CA LEU A 149 -10.23 5.59 -10.49
C LEU A 149 -10.39 4.56 -9.36
N ILE A 150 -9.62 4.69 -8.28
CA ILE A 150 -9.75 3.87 -7.07
C ILE A 150 -11.14 4.05 -6.45
N GLY A 151 -11.65 5.28 -6.39
CA GLY A 151 -13.00 5.55 -5.91
C GLY A 151 -14.06 4.78 -6.70
N LEU A 152 -13.92 4.70 -8.03
CA LEU A 152 -14.78 3.88 -8.88
C LEU A 152 -14.67 2.39 -8.53
N ASP A 153 -13.47 1.86 -8.40
CA ASP A 153 -13.23 0.45 -8.07
C ASP A 153 -13.82 0.06 -6.72
N LEU A 154 -13.62 0.90 -5.70
CA LEU A 154 -14.20 0.69 -4.36
C LEU A 154 -15.73 0.66 -4.37
N ALA A 155 -16.38 1.45 -5.23
CA ALA A 155 -17.85 1.48 -5.31
C ALA A 155 -18.46 0.19 -5.90
N TYR A 156 -17.68 -0.53 -6.69
CA TYR A 156 -18.06 -1.81 -7.31
C TYR A 156 -17.45 -3.04 -6.61
N SER A 157 -16.69 -2.81 -5.54
CA SER A 157 -16.16 -3.89 -4.72
C SER A 157 -17.29 -4.81 -4.23
N PRO A 158 -17.18 -6.14 -4.40
CA PRO A 158 -18.21 -7.10 -4.03
C PRO A 158 -18.22 -7.32 -2.52
N LEU A 159 -18.59 -6.29 -1.75
CA LEU A 159 -18.70 -6.36 -0.30
C LEU A 159 -20.12 -6.71 0.12
N ASP A 160 -20.29 -7.94 0.60
CA ASP A 160 -21.53 -8.33 1.26
C ASP A 160 -21.61 -7.74 2.66
N ARG A 161 -22.77 -7.17 3.00
CA ARG A 161 -23.02 -6.62 4.34
C ARG A 161 -22.87 -7.66 5.45
N SER A 162 -23.10 -8.93 5.14
CA SER A 162 -22.92 -10.05 6.08
C SER A 162 -21.46 -10.27 6.48
N TRP A 163 -20.50 -9.77 5.69
CA TRP A 163 -19.07 -9.87 5.99
C TRP A 163 -18.59 -8.82 6.99
N LEU A 164 -19.40 -7.79 7.29
CA LEU A 164 -19.11 -6.78 8.31
C LEU A 164 -19.41 -7.31 9.73
N ASN A 165 -18.78 -8.42 10.10
CA ASN A 165 -18.83 -8.98 11.44
C ASN A 165 -17.60 -8.53 12.25
N TRP A 166 -17.77 -8.38 13.56
CA TRP A 166 -16.73 -8.09 14.53
C TRP A 166 -15.46 -8.92 14.31
N GLN A 167 -15.61 -10.22 14.04
CA GLN A 167 -14.48 -11.13 13.81
C GLN A 167 -13.60 -10.70 12.63
N ILE A 168 -14.21 -10.20 11.55
CA ILE A 168 -13.50 -9.77 10.35
C ILE A 168 -12.84 -8.40 10.58
N LEU A 169 -13.53 -7.50 11.29
CA LEU A 169 -13.05 -6.16 11.62
C LEU A 169 -11.79 -6.15 12.51
N LEU A 170 -11.52 -7.24 13.23
CA LEU A 170 -10.29 -7.40 14.00
C LEU A 170 -9.03 -7.48 13.13
N VAL A 171 -9.14 -7.92 11.87
CA VAL A 171 -8.00 -8.02 10.95
C VAL A 171 -7.43 -6.63 10.60
N PRO A 172 -8.21 -5.66 10.07
CA PRO A 172 -7.71 -4.32 9.83
C PRO A 172 -7.32 -3.61 11.12
N LEU A 173 -8.01 -3.85 12.24
CA LEU A 173 -7.62 -3.29 13.55
C LEU A 173 -6.24 -3.79 14.00
N GLY A 174 -5.97 -5.09 13.86
CA GLY A 174 -4.66 -5.69 14.14
C GLY A 174 -3.56 -5.15 13.22
N CYS A 175 -3.89 -4.88 11.95
CA CYS A 175 -2.98 -4.21 11.02
C CYS A 175 -2.63 -2.79 11.48
N ILE A 176 -3.62 -1.97 11.84
CA ILE A 176 -3.43 -0.57 12.28
C ILE A 176 -2.57 -0.53 13.55
N LEU A 177 -2.99 -1.24 14.61
CA LEU A 177 -2.28 -1.27 15.88
C LEU A 177 -0.87 -1.86 15.74
N GLY A 178 -0.73 -2.95 14.99
CA GLY A 178 0.56 -3.56 14.71
C GLY A 178 1.49 -2.65 13.92
N SER A 179 0.97 -1.89 12.95
CA SER A 179 1.78 -0.94 12.17
C SER A 179 2.30 0.21 13.05
N ILE A 180 1.49 0.69 14.00
CA ILE A 180 1.91 1.69 14.98
C ILE A 180 3.01 1.12 15.88
N ILE A 181 2.83 -0.08 16.42
CA ILE A 181 3.84 -0.76 17.23
C ILE A 181 5.14 -0.93 16.43
N GLY A 182 5.05 -1.35 15.16
CA GLY A 182 6.18 -1.45 14.25
C GLY A 182 6.95 -0.14 14.11
N ALA A 183 6.24 0.99 13.96
CA ALA A 183 6.87 2.31 13.92
C ALA A 183 7.60 2.69 15.21
N PHE A 184 7.02 2.39 16.38
CA PHE A 184 7.70 2.58 17.68
C PHE A 184 8.98 1.75 17.79
N VAL A 185 8.93 0.49 17.34
CA VAL A 185 10.11 -0.39 17.33
C VAL A 185 11.16 0.14 16.37
N THR A 186 10.78 0.57 15.15
CA THR A 186 11.70 1.16 14.19
C THR A 186 12.35 2.44 14.71
N ALA A 187 11.63 3.27 15.46
CA ALA A 187 12.15 4.52 16.03
C ALA A 187 13.35 4.29 16.97
N TYR A 188 13.40 3.13 17.65
CA TYR A 188 14.55 2.76 18.48
C TYR A 188 15.82 2.51 17.64
N PHE A 189 15.67 1.92 16.46
CA PHE A 189 16.79 1.59 15.57
C PHE A 189 17.17 2.73 14.60
N VAL A 190 16.23 3.65 14.34
CA VAL A 190 16.39 4.76 13.40
C VAL A 190 16.09 6.08 14.12
N PRO A 191 17.01 6.54 14.99
CA PRO A 191 16.82 7.80 15.72
C PRO A 191 16.91 9.04 14.83
N SER A 192 17.36 8.90 13.57
CA SER A 192 17.45 9.99 12.59
C SER A 192 16.09 10.48 12.08
N ILE A 193 15.03 9.66 12.18
CA ILE A 193 13.68 10.01 11.73
C ILE A 193 12.79 10.22 12.96
N GLN A 194 12.01 11.30 12.95
CA GLN A 194 11.10 11.58 14.07
C GLN A 194 10.03 10.49 14.17
N LEU A 195 9.67 10.10 15.39
CA LEU A 195 8.65 9.09 15.64
C LEU A 195 7.32 9.40 14.93
N LYS A 196 6.92 10.67 14.87
CA LYS A 196 5.70 11.10 14.18
C LYS A 196 5.73 10.75 12.69
N ASP A 197 6.89 10.90 12.04
CA ASP A 197 7.07 10.59 10.63
C ASP A 197 7.09 9.06 10.45
N LEU A 198 7.72 8.29 11.35
CA LEU A 198 7.65 6.82 11.30
C LEU A 198 6.23 6.29 11.49
N ILE A 199 5.43 6.90 12.37
CA ILE A 199 4.01 6.54 12.53
C ILE A 199 3.26 6.86 11.24
N MET A 200 3.44 8.05 10.66
CA MET A 200 2.85 8.42 9.37
C MET A 200 3.20 7.39 8.28
N LEU A 201 4.48 7.06 8.13
CA LEU A 201 4.98 6.12 7.12
C LEU A 201 4.43 4.69 7.31
N SER A 202 4.09 4.29 8.54
CA SER A 202 3.52 2.95 8.80
C SER A 202 2.02 2.83 8.49
N GLN A 203 1.31 3.96 8.34
CA GLN A 203 -0.14 3.98 8.05
C GLN A 203 -0.46 3.97 6.54
N GLY A 204 0.54 3.74 5.68
CA GLY A 204 0.33 3.55 4.24
C GLY A 204 -0.31 2.22 3.86
N TYR A 205 -0.17 1.21 4.74
CA TYR A 205 -0.73 -0.14 4.60
C TYR A 205 -0.45 -0.84 3.27
N GLY A 206 0.68 -0.55 2.61
CA GLY A 206 1.03 -1.16 1.32
C GLY A 206 0.54 -0.36 0.11
N PHE A 207 -0.10 0.80 0.28
CA PHE A 207 -0.59 1.62 -0.83
C PHE A 207 0.51 2.49 -1.46
N TYR A 208 1.60 1.85 -1.92
CA TYR A 208 2.84 2.49 -2.36
C TYR A 208 2.66 3.57 -3.44
N SER A 209 1.66 3.41 -4.31
CA SER A 209 1.37 4.34 -5.41
C SER A 209 0.76 5.65 -4.93
N MET A 210 0.15 5.68 -3.74
CA MET A 210 -0.43 6.89 -3.15
C MET A 210 0.51 7.50 -2.11
N THR A 211 1.02 6.67 -1.21
CA THR A 211 1.71 7.10 0.01
C THR A 211 3.00 7.86 -0.29
N GLY A 212 3.77 7.41 -1.29
CA GLY A 212 4.98 8.09 -1.74
C GLY A 212 4.72 9.53 -2.18
N ILE A 213 3.76 9.73 -3.08
CA ILE A 213 3.43 11.07 -3.62
C ILE A 213 2.87 11.97 -2.52
N VAL A 214 1.94 11.48 -1.69
CA VAL A 214 1.33 12.28 -0.62
C VAL A 214 2.38 12.75 0.38
N VAL A 215 3.30 11.88 0.78
CA VAL A 215 4.36 12.25 1.74
C VAL A 215 5.40 13.18 1.09
N THR A 216 5.72 13.00 -0.20
CA THR A 216 6.60 13.93 -0.93
C THR A 216 6.03 15.34 -0.92
N GLU A 217 4.75 15.50 -1.25
CA GLU A 217 4.09 16.81 -1.38
C GLU A 217 3.78 17.47 -0.02
N LEU A 218 3.45 16.68 1.01
CA LEU A 218 3.10 17.21 2.33
C LEU A 218 4.31 17.39 3.27
N LYS A 219 5.40 16.64 3.06
CA LYS A 219 6.61 16.71 3.89
C LYS A 219 7.85 17.00 3.07
N ASN A 220 8.38 16.01 2.36
CA ASN A 220 9.56 16.11 1.51
C ASN A 220 9.80 14.81 0.73
N ALA A 221 10.55 14.90 -0.37
CA ALA A 221 10.89 13.77 -1.22
C ALA A 221 11.64 12.64 -0.51
N HIS A 222 12.47 12.95 0.48
CA HIS A 222 13.22 11.92 1.23
C HIS A 222 12.26 10.98 1.98
N LEU A 223 11.31 11.53 2.75
CA LEU A 223 10.29 10.73 3.44
C LEU A 223 9.33 10.06 2.46
N GLY A 224 8.97 10.70 1.35
CA GLY A 224 8.13 10.09 0.31
C GLY A 224 8.77 8.87 -0.34
N SER A 225 10.09 8.92 -0.54
CA SER A 225 10.86 7.78 -1.05
C SER A 225 10.89 6.61 -0.06
N ILE A 226 11.05 6.90 1.24
CA ILE A 226 10.95 5.88 2.29
C ILE A 226 9.54 5.29 2.32
N ALA A 227 8.48 6.11 2.18
CA ALA A 227 7.09 5.65 2.18
C ALA A 227 6.82 4.65 1.06
N LEU A 228 7.20 5.01 -0.17
CA LEU A 228 7.03 4.15 -1.34
C LEU A 228 7.75 2.82 -1.17
N MET A 229 9.04 2.85 -0.80
CA MET A 229 9.84 1.64 -0.64
C MET A 229 9.35 0.78 0.53
N ASN A 230 8.93 1.41 1.63
CA ASN A 230 8.35 0.72 2.78
C ASN A 230 7.10 -0.06 2.38
N ASP A 231 6.17 0.56 1.68
CA ASP A 231 4.92 -0.10 1.29
C ASP A 231 5.14 -1.20 0.24
N LEU A 232 6.10 -1.01 -0.68
CA LEU A 232 6.48 -2.04 -1.65
C LEU A 232 7.11 -3.25 -0.94
N PHE A 233 8.07 -3.02 -0.05
CA PHE A 233 8.68 -4.11 0.73
C PHE A 233 7.68 -4.80 1.65
N ARG A 234 6.75 -4.05 2.24
CA ARG A 234 5.68 -4.59 3.08
C ARG A 234 4.81 -5.57 2.29
N GLU A 235 4.50 -5.28 1.02
CA GLU A 235 3.78 -6.21 0.15
C GLU A 235 4.57 -7.51 -0.06
N ILE A 236 5.89 -7.43 -0.29
CA ILE A 236 6.76 -8.61 -0.41
C ILE A 236 6.73 -9.46 0.87
N PHE A 237 6.89 -8.83 2.03
CA PHE A 237 6.86 -9.53 3.31
C PHE A 237 5.49 -10.16 3.60
N ALA A 238 4.40 -9.48 3.22
CA ALA A 238 3.07 -10.04 3.37
C ALA A 238 2.86 -11.30 2.53
N ILE A 239 3.32 -11.30 1.27
CA ILE A 239 3.29 -12.49 0.41
C ILE A 239 4.11 -13.63 1.06
N VAL A 240 5.31 -13.32 1.54
CA VAL A 240 6.17 -14.30 2.23
C VAL A 240 5.43 -14.89 3.44
N PHE A 241 4.79 -14.08 4.28
CA PHE A 241 4.02 -14.57 5.43
C PHE A 241 2.82 -15.42 5.02
N MET A 242 2.10 -15.05 3.98
CA MET A 242 0.99 -15.87 3.47
C MET A 242 1.47 -17.27 3.09
N TYR A 243 2.55 -17.38 2.31
CA TYR A 243 3.01 -18.69 1.83
C TYR A 243 3.75 -19.51 2.89
N ILE A 244 4.42 -18.90 3.87
CA ILE A 244 5.10 -19.63 4.95
C ILE A 244 4.10 -20.11 6.02
N ILE A 245 3.22 -19.22 6.48
CA ILE A 245 2.42 -19.46 7.70
C ILE A 245 0.93 -19.12 7.55
N GLY A 246 0.50 -18.57 6.41
CA GLY A 246 -0.89 -18.20 6.16
C GLY A 246 -1.87 -19.37 6.18
N TRP A 247 -1.41 -20.59 5.88
CA TRP A 247 -2.24 -21.80 6.01
C TRP A 247 -2.60 -22.13 7.47
N ARG A 248 -1.77 -21.66 8.43
CA ARG A 248 -1.95 -21.87 9.87
C ARG A 248 -2.58 -20.66 10.56
N TYR A 249 -2.16 -19.45 10.19
CA TYR A 249 -2.62 -18.18 10.76
C TYR A 249 -3.08 -17.20 9.65
N PRO A 250 -4.16 -17.52 8.93
CA PRO A 250 -4.59 -16.79 7.73
C PRO A 250 -4.94 -15.33 8.04
N ARG A 251 -5.67 -15.08 9.12
CA ARG A 251 -6.07 -13.73 9.55
C ARG A 251 -4.87 -12.83 9.88
N SER A 252 -3.83 -13.41 10.50
CA SER A 252 -2.57 -12.72 10.80
C SER A 252 -1.72 -12.48 9.56
N ALA A 253 -1.72 -13.41 8.61
CA ALA A 253 -1.06 -13.19 7.32
C ALA A 253 -1.78 -12.10 6.51
N ILE A 254 -3.12 -12.10 6.50
CA ILE A 254 -3.92 -11.07 5.83
C ILE A 254 -3.69 -9.69 6.44
N SER A 255 -3.55 -9.57 7.77
CA SER A 255 -3.29 -8.26 8.40
C SER A 255 -1.94 -7.67 7.99
N SER A 256 -0.94 -8.49 7.64
CA SER A 256 0.35 -7.99 7.14
C SER A 256 0.27 -7.38 5.74
N ALA A 257 -0.63 -7.89 4.88
CA ALA A 257 -0.87 -7.33 3.53
C ALA A 257 -1.52 -5.95 3.56
N GLY A 258 -2.33 -5.64 4.57
CA GLY A 258 -2.93 -4.32 4.70
C GLY A 258 -3.96 -4.03 3.61
N ALA A 259 -3.83 -2.89 2.92
CA ALA A 259 -4.72 -2.46 1.86
C ALA A 259 -4.69 -3.41 0.65
N THR A 260 -3.51 -3.99 0.36
CA THR A 260 -3.29 -4.84 -0.81
C THR A 260 -3.98 -6.22 -0.72
N ALA A 261 -4.63 -6.51 0.42
CA ALA A 261 -5.39 -7.74 0.67
C ALA A 261 -6.57 -7.92 -0.28
N MET A 262 -7.18 -6.83 -0.75
CA MET A 262 -8.39 -6.85 -1.57
C MET A 262 -8.09 -6.98 -3.07
N ASP A 263 -6.94 -6.53 -3.54
CA ASP A 263 -6.58 -6.44 -4.95
C ASP A 263 -5.39 -7.34 -5.30
N VAL A 264 -4.17 -6.91 -4.99
CA VAL A 264 -2.92 -7.53 -5.46
C VAL A 264 -2.70 -8.89 -4.81
N THR A 265 -2.96 -8.99 -3.50
CA THR A 265 -2.69 -10.21 -2.72
C THR A 265 -3.92 -11.10 -2.54
N LEU A 266 -5.09 -10.71 -3.06
CA LEU A 266 -6.30 -11.52 -2.98
C LEU A 266 -6.13 -12.93 -3.59
N PRO A 267 -5.48 -13.11 -4.76
CA PRO A 267 -5.20 -14.45 -5.29
C PRO A 267 -4.34 -15.29 -4.35
N MET A 268 -3.39 -14.66 -3.64
CA MET A 268 -2.49 -15.32 -2.68
C MET A 268 -3.27 -15.75 -1.43
N VAL A 269 -4.21 -14.92 -0.95
CA VAL A 269 -5.12 -15.29 0.14
C VAL A 269 -5.94 -16.53 -0.23
N LYS A 270 -6.58 -16.53 -1.42
CA LYS A 270 -7.39 -17.68 -1.87
C LYS A 270 -6.62 -18.99 -1.84
N GLN A 271 -5.33 -18.95 -2.18
CA GLN A 271 -4.48 -20.13 -2.30
C GLN A 271 -3.85 -20.54 -0.97
N ALA A 272 -3.27 -19.59 -0.24
CA ALA A 272 -2.47 -19.88 0.94
C ALA A 272 -3.29 -19.92 2.22
N CYS A 273 -4.34 -19.10 2.31
CA CYS A 273 -5.21 -18.99 3.48
C CYS A 273 -6.51 -19.82 3.31
N GLY A 274 -6.98 -19.97 2.08
CA GLY A 274 -8.22 -20.68 1.73
C GLY A 274 -9.39 -19.72 1.46
N ASN A 275 -10.41 -20.24 0.77
CA ASN A 275 -11.54 -19.43 0.29
C ASN A 275 -12.39 -18.81 1.42
N ASP A 276 -12.44 -19.44 2.59
CA ASP A 276 -13.19 -18.94 3.76
C ASP A 276 -12.63 -17.61 4.30
N PHE A 277 -11.40 -17.27 3.93
CA PHE A 277 -10.74 -16.03 4.34
C PHE A 277 -10.80 -14.92 3.28
N ILE A 278 -11.44 -15.15 2.13
CA ILE A 278 -11.72 -14.12 1.13
C ILE A 278 -12.47 -12.92 1.75
N PRO A 279 -13.55 -13.11 2.54
CA PRO A 279 -14.24 -11.99 3.19
C PRO A 279 -13.33 -11.18 4.12
N HIS A 280 -12.40 -11.84 4.80
CA HIS A 280 -11.46 -11.18 5.72
C HIS A 280 -10.50 -10.25 4.96
N ALA A 281 -9.95 -10.73 3.85
CA ALA A 281 -9.06 -9.95 3.00
C ALA A 281 -9.79 -8.81 2.28
N MET A 282 -11.00 -9.05 1.78
CA MET A 282 -11.82 -8.06 1.09
C MET A 282 -12.21 -6.91 2.02
N VAL A 283 -12.75 -7.21 3.20
CA VAL A 283 -13.16 -6.18 4.16
C VAL A 283 -11.95 -5.44 4.73
N SER A 284 -10.87 -6.16 5.08
CA SER A 284 -9.64 -5.53 5.58
C SER A 284 -9.02 -4.61 4.54
N GLY A 285 -8.87 -5.08 3.31
CA GLY A 285 -8.29 -4.31 2.21
C GLY A 285 -9.13 -3.08 1.88
N PHE A 286 -10.46 -3.20 1.82
CA PHE A 286 -11.35 -2.06 1.60
C PHE A 286 -11.21 -1.00 2.69
N ILE A 287 -11.30 -1.39 3.97
CA ILE A 287 -11.20 -0.46 5.10
C ILE A 287 -9.86 0.26 5.09
N LEU A 288 -8.75 -0.47 4.90
CA LEU A 288 -7.42 0.11 4.90
C LEU A 288 -7.15 0.96 3.65
N SER A 289 -7.73 0.63 2.50
CA SER A 289 -7.65 1.46 1.28
C SER A 289 -8.37 2.80 1.42
N VAL A 290 -9.47 2.84 2.17
CA VAL A 290 -10.19 4.09 2.49
C VAL A 290 -9.47 4.88 3.59
N LEU A 291 -8.89 4.19 4.58
CA LEU A 291 -8.22 4.84 5.70
C LEU A 291 -6.84 5.39 5.35
N ALA A 292 -6.02 4.69 4.53
CA ALA A 292 -4.65 5.10 4.24
C ALA A 292 -4.55 6.55 3.73
N PRO A 293 -5.34 6.97 2.71
CA PRO A 293 -5.26 8.33 2.19
C PRO A 293 -5.66 9.39 3.23
N ILE A 294 -6.56 9.06 4.17
CA ILE A 294 -6.98 9.97 5.24
C ILE A 294 -5.90 10.05 6.32
N VAL A 295 -5.46 8.91 6.83
CA VAL A 295 -4.56 8.82 7.98
C VAL A 295 -3.17 9.34 7.64
N VAL A 296 -2.61 8.93 6.49
CA VAL A 296 -1.28 9.42 6.04
C VAL A 296 -1.33 10.93 5.82
N SER A 297 -2.35 11.43 5.13
CA SER A 297 -2.54 12.86 4.89
C SER A 297 -2.63 13.68 6.17
N VAL A 298 -3.46 13.25 7.13
CA VAL A 298 -3.64 13.96 8.40
C VAL A 298 -2.35 13.95 9.21
N LEU A 299 -1.68 12.79 9.32
CA LEU A 299 -0.41 12.69 10.04
C LEU A 299 0.71 13.47 9.35
N ALA A 300 0.70 13.57 8.01
CA ALA A 300 1.65 14.38 7.25
C ALA A 300 1.41 15.89 7.44
N ALA A 301 0.18 16.32 7.71
CA ALA A 301 -0.12 17.72 7.98
C ALA A 301 0.18 18.16 9.42
N LEU A 302 0.31 17.22 10.36
CA LEU A 302 0.70 17.45 11.76
C LEU A 302 2.22 17.60 11.92
#